data_AF-A0A353H345-F1
#
_entry.id   AF-A0A353H345-F1
#
_cell.length_a   1.000
_cell.length_b   1.000
_cell.length_c   1.000
_cell.angle_alpha   90.00
_cell.angle_beta   90.00
_cell.angle_gamma   90.00
#
_symmetry.space_group_name_H-M   'P 1'
#
loop_
_entity.id
_entity.type
_entity.pdbx_description
1 polymer ?
#
loop_
_entity_poly.entity_id
_entity_poly.type
_entity_poly.pdbx_seq_one_letter_code
_entity_poly.pdbx_strand_id
1 'polypeptide(L)'
;MTFISSPIVLVLVGVIGLLVGLLIGFLFIDRDSRKSKSAGVPEEFAKDGFFEIVRMLYSPTKKRIISVLDGEFFREAKDLNPDQHSRLARVLRIWNDWNNTSAAKEPTPETVGVEGLEPPKPEAVEPLPAGAAVSESTLEAAERASVPETAAEVESVFSTDFAQAVEPASEKAFIEERVVEQAPVEEPAFEAEQEAIPPVEVKNQTIVEQINAALQAMLPGTAYESRGLTLQDDQQNGVLVYAGSERFNGIDAVPYADAQELIRNAVTEWERKYESEQIKPG
;
A
#
# COMPACT_ATOMS: atom_id res chain seq x y z
N MET A 1 -15.66 -27.52 -67.13
CA MET A 1 -15.47 -27.66 -65.67
C MET A 1 -14.23 -28.52 -65.43
N THR A 2 -13.05 -27.91 -65.39
CA THR A 2 -11.80 -28.58 -64.99
C THR A 2 -11.37 -27.95 -63.68
N PHE A 3 -11.73 -28.61 -62.58
CA PHE A 3 -11.33 -28.19 -61.24
C PHE A 3 -9.82 -28.30 -61.11
N ILE A 4 -9.24 -27.18 -60.68
CA ILE A 4 -7.82 -26.91 -60.51
C ILE A 4 -7.27 -27.85 -59.43
N SER A 5 -6.90 -29.06 -59.84
CA SER A 5 -6.17 -30.04 -59.02
C SER A 5 -4.67 -29.80 -59.16
N SER A 6 -4.26 -28.53 -59.07
CA SER A 6 -2.86 -28.19 -59.15
C SER A 6 -2.21 -28.58 -57.82
N PRO A 7 -1.13 -29.39 -57.82
CA PRO A 7 -0.47 -29.83 -56.59
C PRO A 7 -0.02 -28.64 -55.73
N ILE A 8 0.21 -27.49 -56.36
CA ILE A 8 0.52 -26.21 -55.71
C ILE A 8 -0.62 -25.74 -54.78
N VAL A 9 -1.88 -25.92 -55.18
CA VAL A 9 -3.05 -25.53 -54.36
C VAL A 9 -3.17 -26.41 -53.12
N LEU A 10 -2.88 -27.71 -53.24
CA LEU A 10 -2.90 -28.64 -52.10
C LEU A 10 -1.81 -28.30 -51.08
N VAL A 11 -0.60 -27.95 -51.54
CA VAL A 11 0.49 -27.50 -50.65
C VAL A 11 0.11 -26.19 -49.96
N LEU A 12 -0.48 -25.23 -50.67
CA LEU A 12 -0.90 -23.96 -50.12
C LEU A 12 -1.93 -24.13 -48.99
N VAL A 13 -2.96 -24.95 -49.20
CA VAL A 13 -3.99 -25.24 -48.18
C VAL A 13 -3.39 -25.92 -46.95
N GLY A 14 -2.43 -26.84 -47.13
CA GLY A 14 -1.73 -27.48 -46.03
C GLY A 14 -0.93 -26.49 -45.18
N VAL A 15 -0.20 -25.57 -45.81
CA VAL A 15 0.58 -24.54 -45.10
C VAL A 15 -0.34 -23.58 -44.35
N ILE A 16 -1.44 -23.14 -44.96
CA ILE A 16 -2.42 -22.25 -44.30
C ILE A 16 -3.05 -22.96 -43.10
N GLY A 17 -3.44 -24.23 -43.23
CA GLY A 17 -3.98 -25.01 -42.11
C GLY A 17 -2.99 -25.15 -40.95
N LEU A 18 -1.70 -25.37 -41.25
CA LEU A 18 -0.65 -25.44 -40.24
C LEU A 18 -0.44 -24.10 -39.53
N LEU A 19 -0.42 -22.99 -40.28
CA LEU A 19 -0.26 -21.66 -39.69
C LEU A 19 -1.44 -21.28 -38.81
N VAL A 20 -2.67 -21.56 -39.22
CA VAL A 20 -3.86 -21.30 -38.41
C VAL A 20 -3.90 -22.19 -37.17
N GLY A 21 -3.57 -23.49 -37.31
CA GLY A 21 -3.49 -24.41 -36.17
C GLY A 21 -2.41 -24.00 -35.16
N LEU A 22 -1.25 -23.55 -35.64
CA LEU A 22 -0.16 -23.04 -34.82
C LEU A 22 -0.53 -21.72 -34.14
N LEU A 23 -1.21 -20.80 -34.85
CA LEU A 23 -1.70 -19.54 -34.28
C LEU A 23 -2.72 -19.78 -33.15
N ILE A 24 -3.66 -20.71 -33.35
CA ILE A 24 -4.62 -21.11 -32.31
C ILE A 24 -3.89 -21.79 -31.15
N GLY A 25 -2.92 -22.67 -31.44
CA GLY A 25 -2.07 -23.29 -30.42
C GLY A 25 -1.34 -22.26 -29.54
N PHE A 26 -0.76 -21.22 -30.14
CA PHE A 26 -0.12 -20.13 -29.41
C PHE A 26 -1.11 -19.33 -28.55
N LEU A 27 -2.35 -19.15 -29.00
CA LEU A 27 -3.37 -18.43 -28.24
C LEU A 27 -3.83 -19.17 -26.97
N PHE A 28 -3.69 -20.51 -26.95
CA PHE A 28 -4.04 -21.33 -25.79
C PHE A 28 -2.85 -21.71 -24.89
N ILE A 29 -1.60 -21.57 -25.35
CA ILE A 29 -0.40 -21.89 -24.55
C ILE A 29 -0.13 -20.86 -23.45
N ASP A 30 -0.58 -19.61 -23.60
CA ASP A 30 -0.37 -18.58 -22.58
C ASP A 30 -1.35 -18.62 -21.39
N ARG A 31 -2.38 -19.48 -21.43
CA ARG A 31 -3.41 -19.52 -20.37
C ARG A 31 -3.15 -20.51 -19.23
N ASP A 32 -2.13 -21.38 -19.37
CA ASP A 32 -1.85 -22.43 -18.36
C ASP A 32 -0.56 -22.21 -17.54
N SER A 33 0.23 -21.15 -17.80
CA SER A 33 1.47 -20.89 -17.05
C SER A 33 1.33 -19.96 -15.83
N ARG A 34 0.11 -19.52 -15.50
CA ARG A 34 -0.16 -18.72 -14.27
C ARG A 34 -1.03 -19.42 -13.21
N LYS A 35 -1.11 -20.74 -13.22
CA LYS A 35 -1.32 -21.49 -11.97
C LYS A 35 0.02 -21.68 -11.26
N SER A 36 0.69 -20.57 -10.95
CA SER A 36 1.49 -20.56 -9.73
C SER A 36 0.48 -20.87 -8.63
N LYS A 37 0.72 -21.95 -7.91
CA LYS A 37 -0.01 -22.32 -6.70
C LYS A 37 0.28 -21.22 -5.66
N SER A 38 -0.23 -20.01 -5.85
CA SER A 38 -0.40 -19.06 -4.77
C SER A 38 -1.44 -19.69 -3.88
N ALA A 39 -0.98 -20.48 -2.92
CA ALA A 39 -1.82 -20.94 -1.83
C ALA A 39 -2.40 -19.67 -1.20
N GLY A 40 -3.64 -19.33 -1.57
CA GLY A 40 -4.39 -18.28 -0.90
C GLY A 40 -4.67 -18.72 0.53
N VAL A 41 -5.19 -17.79 1.34
CA VAL A 41 -5.64 -18.09 2.70
C VAL A 41 -6.57 -19.31 2.66
N PRO A 42 -6.30 -20.39 3.42
CA PRO A 42 -7.20 -21.54 3.47
C PRO A 42 -8.62 -21.12 3.85
N GLU A 43 -9.64 -21.75 3.26
CA GLU A 43 -11.05 -21.33 3.35
C GLU A 43 -11.56 -21.21 4.80
N GLU A 44 -10.99 -22.01 5.71
CA GLU A 44 -11.27 -21.95 7.15
C GLU A 44 -10.96 -20.57 7.74
N PHE A 45 -9.83 -19.97 7.38
CA PHE A 45 -9.43 -18.66 7.89
C PHE A 45 -10.19 -17.53 7.19
N ALA A 46 -10.60 -17.72 5.93
CA ALA A 46 -11.43 -16.74 5.22
C ALA A 46 -12.79 -16.53 5.91
N LYS A 47 -13.39 -17.58 6.48
CA LYS A 47 -14.65 -17.51 7.23
C LYS A 47 -14.55 -16.65 8.49
N ASP A 48 -13.37 -16.64 9.10
CA ASP A 48 -13.08 -15.84 10.29
C ASP A 48 -12.59 -14.41 9.92
N GLY A 49 -12.66 -14.04 8.64
CA GLY A 49 -12.25 -12.72 8.16
C GLY A 49 -10.74 -12.53 8.06
N PHE A 50 -9.94 -13.59 8.15
CA PHE A 50 -8.52 -13.49 7.85
C PHE A 50 -8.31 -13.38 6.34
N PHE A 51 -7.43 -12.47 5.97
CA PHE A 51 -6.97 -12.28 4.61
C PHE A 51 -5.45 -12.18 4.59
N GLU A 52 -4.87 -12.40 3.43
CA GLU A 52 -3.44 -12.32 3.24
C GLU A 52 -3.01 -10.84 3.18
N ILE A 53 -2.25 -10.40 4.18
CA ILE A 53 -1.76 -9.02 4.25
C ILE A 53 -0.41 -8.87 3.54
N VAL A 54 0.47 -9.85 3.68
CA VAL A 54 1.77 -9.89 3.01
C VAL A 54 2.22 -11.33 2.80
N ARG A 55 2.73 -11.66 1.62
CA ARG A 55 3.47 -12.89 1.38
C ARG A 55 4.96 -12.60 1.44
N MET A 56 5.72 -13.38 2.18
CA MET A 56 7.17 -13.34 2.10
C MET A 56 7.70 -14.60 1.42
N LEU A 57 8.49 -14.41 0.38
CA LEU A 57 9.12 -15.47 -0.39
C LEU A 57 10.62 -15.42 -0.12
N TYR A 58 11.18 -16.48 0.47
CA TYR A 58 12.61 -16.61 0.70
C TYR A 58 13.25 -17.46 -0.39
N SER A 59 14.34 -16.97 -0.99
CA SER A 59 15.19 -17.74 -1.90
C SER A 59 16.47 -18.17 -1.18
N PRO A 60 16.67 -19.48 -0.89
CA PRO A 60 17.89 -19.97 -0.25
C PRO A 60 19.14 -19.71 -1.12
N THR A 61 19.02 -19.86 -2.44
CA THR A 61 20.13 -19.69 -3.38
C THR A 61 20.65 -18.26 -3.41
N LYS A 62 19.73 -17.27 -3.40
CA LYS A 62 20.08 -15.85 -3.47
C LYS A 62 20.17 -15.19 -2.10
N LYS A 63 19.87 -15.93 -1.02
CA LYS A 63 19.73 -15.44 0.36
C LYS A 63 18.93 -14.14 0.45
N ARG A 64 17.84 -14.05 -0.31
CA ARG A 64 17.01 -12.84 -0.39
C ARG A 64 15.55 -13.14 -0.07
N ILE A 65 14.88 -12.14 0.47
CA ILE A 65 13.44 -12.14 0.66
C ILE A 65 12.83 -11.25 -0.42
N ILE A 66 11.67 -11.67 -0.93
CA ILE A 66 10.79 -10.86 -1.78
C ILE A 66 9.46 -10.77 -1.05
N SER A 67 8.92 -9.56 -0.96
CA SER A 67 7.61 -9.33 -0.37
C SER A 67 6.58 -9.21 -1.48
N VAL A 68 5.43 -9.86 -1.31
CA VAL A 68 4.27 -9.70 -2.19
C VAL A 68 3.21 -8.95 -1.42
N LEU A 69 2.84 -7.77 -1.90
CA LEU A 69 1.76 -6.94 -1.36
C LEU A 69 0.82 -6.59 -2.50
N ASP A 70 -0.50 -6.69 -2.30
CA ASP A 70 -1.51 -6.38 -3.31
C ASP A 70 -1.33 -7.13 -4.66
N GLY A 71 -0.67 -8.29 -4.64
CA GLY A 71 -0.36 -9.07 -5.85
C GLY A 71 0.93 -8.64 -6.58
N GLU A 72 1.58 -7.57 -6.14
CA GLU A 72 2.82 -7.05 -6.72
C GLU A 72 4.06 -7.55 -5.96
N PHE A 73 5.18 -7.74 -6.68
CA PHE A 73 6.44 -8.23 -6.11
C PHE A 73 7.41 -7.09 -5.83
N PHE A 74 7.73 -6.90 -4.55
CA PHE A 74 8.68 -5.90 -4.09
C PHE A 74 9.98 -6.55 -3.66
N ARG A 75 11.08 -6.05 -4.24
CA ARG A 75 12.44 -6.50 -3.92
C ARG A 75 13.11 -5.64 -2.86
N GLU A 76 12.72 -4.37 -2.79
CA GLU A 76 13.28 -3.39 -1.88
C GLU A 76 12.17 -2.58 -1.22
N ALA A 77 12.40 -2.13 0.01
CA ALA A 77 11.42 -1.34 0.75
C ALA A 77 11.12 -0.01 0.07
N LYS A 78 12.11 0.59 -0.63
CA LYS A 78 11.97 1.89 -1.30
C LYS A 78 10.99 1.90 -2.47
N ASP A 79 10.65 0.72 -2.99
CA ASP A 79 9.77 0.57 -4.14
C ASP A 79 8.29 0.58 -3.73
N LEU A 80 7.99 0.64 -2.43
CA LEU A 80 6.63 0.67 -1.89
C LEU A 80 6.06 2.09 -1.89
N ASN A 81 4.75 2.19 -2.16
CA ASN A 81 3.98 3.43 -1.95
C ASN A 81 3.81 3.70 -0.44
N PRO A 82 3.74 4.96 0.04
CA PRO A 82 3.41 5.32 1.43
C PRO A 82 2.30 4.51 2.12
N ASP A 83 1.24 4.18 1.40
CA ASP A 83 0.16 3.35 1.95
C ASP A 83 0.60 1.89 2.21
N GLN A 84 1.34 1.30 1.26
CA GLN A 84 1.93 -0.04 1.41
C GLN A 84 2.95 -0.08 2.55
N HIS A 85 3.75 0.97 2.71
CA HIS A 85 4.66 1.14 3.85
C HIS A 85 3.92 1.12 5.19
N SER A 86 2.82 1.88 5.28
CA SER A 86 2.00 1.96 6.49
C SER A 86 1.38 0.61 6.84
N ARG A 87 0.91 -0.13 5.84
CA ARG A 87 0.37 -1.48 6.00
C ARG A 87 1.45 -2.47 6.45
N LEU A 88 2.62 -2.48 5.81
CA LEU A 88 3.74 -3.34 6.22
C LEU A 88 4.21 -3.03 7.66
N ALA A 89 4.30 -1.75 8.03
CA ALA A 89 4.66 -1.35 9.39
C ALA A 89 3.65 -1.86 10.43
N ARG A 90 2.34 -1.82 10.11
CA ARG A 90 1.29 -2.37 10.97
C ARG A 90 1.45 -3.88 11.18
N VAL A 91 1.72 -4.62 10.11
CA VAL A 91 1.96 -6.07 10.17
C VAL A 91 3.18 -6.39 11.01
N LEU A 92 4.30 -5.68 10.80
CA LEU A 92 5.52 -5.87 11.57
C LEU A 92 5.30 -5.62 13.07
N ARG A 93 4.48 -4.62 13.42
CA ARG A 93 4.11 -4.38 14.82
C ARG A 93 3.36 -5.56 15.43
N ILE A 94 2.32 -6.05 14.74
CA ILE A 94 1.51 -7.19 15.20
C ILE A 94 2.39 -8.45 15.33
N TRP A 95 3.27 -8.68 14.35
CA TRP A 95 4.20 -9.80 14.37
C TRP A 95 5.18 -9.73 15.54
N ASN A 96 5.71 -8.53 15.81
CA ASN A 96 6.62 -8.32 16.94
C ASN A 96 5.91 -8.53 18.28
N ASP A 97 4.68 -8.03 18.45
CA ASP A 97 3.87 -8.31 19.64
C ASP A 97 3.64 -9.81 19.83
N TRP A 98 3.27 -10.51 18.76
CA TRP A 98 3.08 -11.96 18.79
C TRP A 98 4.35 -12.70 19.23
N ASN A 99 5.51 -12.33 18.68
CA ASN A 99 6.79 -12.95 19.02
C ASN A 99 7.23 -12.67 20.47
N ASN A 100 6.85 -11.52 21.03
CA ASN A 100 7.18 -11.14 22.41
C ASN A 100 6.18 -11.65 23.46
N THR A 101 5.04 -12.19 23.04
CA THR A 101 4.01 -12.74 23.95
C THR A 101 4.49 -13.98 24.72
N SER A 102 5.56 -14.64 24.27
CA SER A 102 6.10 -15.85 24.92
C SER A 102 7.09 -15.58 26.07
N ALA A 103 7.41 -14.33 26.40
CA ALA A 103 8.37 -14.00 27.45
C ALA A 103 7.75 -13.54 28.79
N ALA A 104 6.41 -13.59 28.93
CA ALA A 104 5.73 -13.13 30.13
C ALA A 104 5.04 -14.27 30.89
N LYS A 105 5.74 -14.71 31.95
CA LYS A 105 5.21 -15.21 33.25
C LYS A 105 4.93 -16.73 33.35
N GLU A 106 5.98 -17.48 33.71
CA GLU A 106 5.78 -18.51 34.73
C GLU A 106 5.42 -17.80 36.05
N PRO A 107 4.26 -18.07 36.66
CA PRO A 107 4.03 -17.67 38.03
C PRO A 107 4.98 -18.50 38.90
N THR A 108 6.04 -17.86 39.41
CA THR A 108 6.70 -18.33 40.62
C THR A 108 5.59 -18.60 41.63
N PRO A 109 5.38 -19.85 42.07
CA PRO A 109 4.33 -20.14 43.02
C PRO A 109 4.68 -19.42 44.31
N GLU A 110 3.89 -18.39 44.62
CA GLU A 110 3.81 -17.82 45.96
C GLU A 110 3.59 -18.97 46.93
N THR A 111 4.58 -19.14 47.79
CA THR A 111 4.61 -20.08 48.88
C THR A 111 3.58 -19.59 49.91
N VAL A 112 2.31 -19.96 49.72
CA VAL A 112 1.31 -19.85 50.78
C VAL A 112 1.52 -21.04 51.71
N GLY A 113 2.24 -20.78 52.80
CA GLY A 113 2.51 -21.71 53.88
C GLY A 113 2.39 -21.02 55.23
N VAL A 114 1.14 -20.79 55.65
CA VAL A 114 0.60 -20.87 57.02
C VAL A 114 1.30 -20.06 58.13
N GLU A 115 0.69 -18.92 58.45
CA GLU A 115 0.16 -18.56 59.78
C GLU A 115 0.77 -19.24 61.02
N GLY A 116 1.43 -18.45 61.88
CA GLY A 116 1.64 -18.85 63.28
C GLY A 116 2.78 -18.13 64.00
N LEU A 117 2.39 -17.19 64.87
CA LEU A 117 3.12 -16.61 66.01
C LEU A 117 3.85 -15.28 65.76
N GLU A 118 3.14 -14.20 66.13
CA GLU A 118 3.69 -12.91 66.54
C GLU A 118 4.25 -13.00 68.01
N PRO A 119 4.88 -11.95 68.56
CA PRO A 119 6.33 -11.80 68.81
C PRO A 119 6.72 -11.92 70.31
N PRO A 120 8.01 -11.71 70.67
CA PRO A 120 8.26 -10.56 71.54
C PRO A 120 9.54 -9.75 71.24
N LYS A 121 9.35 -8.43 71.23
CA LYS A 121 10.28 -7.31 71.56
C LYS A 121 10.79 -7.48 73.02
N PRO A 122 11.99 -7.04 73.49
CA PRO A 122 12.47 -5.65 73.40
C PRO A 122 14.00 -5.33 73.39
N GLU A 123 14.28 -4.05 73.07
CA GLU A 123 15.38 -3.16 73.55
C GLU A 123 16.85 -3.44 73.14
N ALA A 124 17.45 -2.57 72.30
CA ALA A 124 18.31 -1.42 72.65
C ALA A 124 19.81 -1.82 72.52
N VAL A 125 20.75 -1.14 71.86
CA VAL A 125 21.17 0.28 71.85
C VAL A 125 22.08 0.54 70.61
N GLU A 126 21.93 1.73 70.00
CA GLU A 126 22.81 2.61 69.16
C GLU A 126 24.32 2.32 68.88
N PRO A 127 25.08 3.14 68.10
CA PRO A 127 24.80 4.01 66.94
C PRO A 127 25.84 3.83 65.77
N LEU A 128 25.70 4.63 64.70
CA LEU A 128 26.68 4.85 63.60
C LEU A 128 28.13 5.09 64.09
N PRO A 129 29.14 4.86 63.22
CA PRO A 129 29.80 6.05 62.65
C PRO A 129 30.12 5.96 61.15
N ALA A 130 30.24 7.14 60.56
CA ALA A 130 30.78 7.41 59.24
C ALA A 130 32.30 7.21 59.16
N GLY A 131 32.81 6.86 57.97
CA GLY A 131 34.22 6.86 57.57
C GLY A 131 34.35 6.10 56.25
N ALA A 132 34.42 6.75 55.08
CA ALA A 132 35.58 7.44 54.50
C ALA A 132 36.72 6.50 54.08
N ALA A 133 37.25 6.76 52.87
CA ALA A 133 38.41 6.15 52.19
C ALA A 133 38.13 4.76 51.58
N VAL A 134 38.07 4.57 50.25
CA VAL A 134 38.99 4.93 49.15
C VAL A 134 40.41 4.40 49.37
N SER A 135 40.82 3.56 48.42
CA SER A 135 42.15 3.33 47.84
C SER A 135 42.48 1.83 47.84
N GLU A 136 42.44 1.20 46.67
CA GLU A 136 43.44 1.22 45.60
C GLU A 136 44.71 0.43 45.92
N SER A 137 45.22 -0.16 44.83
CA SER A 137 46.59 -0.62 44.66
C SER A 137 46.79 -2.06 45.20
N THR A 138 47.49 -2.96 44.50
CA THR A 138 48.79 -2.70 43.89
C THR A 138 49.23 -3.91 43.04
N LEU A 139 49.65 -3.62 41.79
CA LEU A 139 50.74 -4.21 40.99
C LEU A 139 50.64 -5.70 40.58
N GLU A 140 51.18 -6.15 39.45
CA GLU A 140 52.52 -5.88 38.92
C GLU A 140 52.55 -6.37 37.45
N ALA A 141 52.76 -5.51 36.45
CA ALA A 141 54.04 -5.00 35.94
C ALA A 141 54.82 -6.01 35.06
N ALA A 142 54.85 -5.73 33.76
CA ALA A 142 56.04 -5.67 32.89
C ALA A 142 55.53 -5.32 31.48
N GLU A 143 55.67 -4.11 30.94
CA GLU A 143 56.94 -3.44 30.59
C GLU A 143 57.71 -4.30 29.56
N ARG A 144 58.04 -3.91 28.33
CA ARG A 144 58.35 -2.63 27.68
C ARG A 144 58.32 -2.88 26.15
N ALA A 145 57.74 -1.97 25.36
CA ALA A 145 58.43 -1.07 24.41
C ALA A 145 59.03 -1.76 23.15
N SER A 146 58.99 -1.20 21.93
CA SER A 146 59.08 0.22 21.59
C SER A 146 58.54 0.49 20.17
N VAL A 147 57.91 1.66 20.05
CA VAL A 147 57.71 2.48 18.84
C VAL A 147 59.09 3.05 18.39
N PRO A 148 59.26 3.49 17.13
CA PRO A 148 59.33 4.94 16.85
C PRO A 148 58.41 5.32 15.65
N GLU A 149 57.66 6.42 15.65
CA GLU A 149 58.03 7.86 15.69
C GLU A 149 58.05 8.47 14.29
N THR A 150 57.57 9.72 14.19
CA THR A 150 57.61 10.72 13.10
C THR A 150 56.19 11.05 12.59
N ALA A 151 55.43 12.00 13.15
CA ALA A 151 55.64 13.46 13.30
C ALA A 151 55.37 14.28 12.03
N ALA A 152 54.23 14.99 12.04
CA ALA A 152 53.89 16.26 11.38
C ALA A 152 52.35 16.41 11.54
N GLU A 153 51.81 17.05 12.57
CA GLU A 153 51.85 18.49 12.87
C GLU A 153 51.52 19.36 11.66
N VAL A 154 50.23 19.72 11.52
CA VAL A 154 49.84 21.03 10.99
C VAL A 154 48.57 21.47 11.69
N GLU A 155 48.72 22.46 12.56
CA GLU A 155 47.67 23.35 13.04
C GLU A 155 47.00 24.08 11.86
N SER A 156 45.68 24.26 11.90
CA SER A 156 45.04 25.32 11.10
C SER A 156 43.75 25.77 11.76
N VAL A 157 43.94 26.73 12.65
CA VAL A 157 42.95 27.66 13.19
C VAL A 157 42.67 28.70 12.11
N PHE A 158 41.44 28.80 11.63
CA PHE A 158 40.92 30.04 11.02
C PHE A 158 39.44 30.20 11.35
N SER A 159 39.19 30.85 12.48
CA SER A 159 38.10 31.83 12.57
C SER A 159 38.68 33.18 12.15
N THR A 160 38.01 33.89 11.23
CA THR A 160 37.76 35.35 11.26
C THR A 160 37.04 35.77 9.97
N ASP A 161 35.95 36.51 10.17
CA ASP A 161 35.27 37.49 9.31
C ASP A 161 35.29 37.36 7.79
N PHE A 162 34.07 37.21 7.24
CA PHE A 162 33.60 38.21 6.28
C PHE A 162 32.12 38.48 6.49
N ALA A 163 31.83 39.33 7.47
CA ALA A 163 30.66 40.19 7.41
C ALA A 163 30.96 41.29 6.38
N GLN A 164 30.16 41.37 5.32
CA GLN A 164 29.81 42.67 4.77
C GLN A 164 28.31 42.73 4.61
N ALA A 165 27.71 43.28 5.65
CA ALA A 165 26.43 43.94 5.61
C ALA A 165 26.46 45.09 4.60
N VAL A 166 25.37 45.28 3.88
CA VAL A 166 24.71 46.58 3.94
C VAL A 166 23.22 46.31 4.18
N GLU A 167 22.78 46.97 5.23
CA GLU A 167 21.50 46.88 5.90
C GLU A 167 20.29 47.40 5.09
N PRO A 168 19.09 47.04 5.55
CA PRO A 168 17.81 47.51 5.05
C PRO A 168 17.44 48.87 5.66
N ALA A 169 16.73 49.72 4.91
CA ALA A 169 16.12 50.91 5.47
C ALA A 169 14.77 51.23 4.81
N SER A 170 13.79 51.36 5.69
CA SER A 170 12.63 52.26 5.63
C SER A 170 11.55 51.94 4.59
N GLU A 171 10.38 51.44 4.97
CA GLU A 171 9.35 52.09 5.81
C GLU A 171 8.76 53.36 5.17
N LYS A 172 7.42 53.33 5.09
CA LYS A 172 6.43 54.40 4.87
C LYS A 172 5.98 54.75 3.44
N ALA A 173 4.79 54.22 3.14
CA ALA A 173 3.57 54.99 2.88
C ALA A 173 3.71 56.29 2.07
N PHE A 174 3.12 56.33 0.87
CA PHE A 174 2.40 57.52 0.43
C PHE A 174 1.33 57.19 -0.61
N ILE A 175 0.23 57.91 -0.46
CA ILE A 175 -1.05 57.85 -1.17
C ILE A 175 -0.93 58.68 -2.47
N GLU A 176 -1.99 58.66 -3.27
CA GLU A 176 -2.39 59.60 -4.32
C GLU A 176 -2.10 59.11 -5.75
N GLU A 177 -3.12 58.57 -6.42
CA GLU A 177 -4.22 59.34 -7.05
C GLU A 177 -3.74 60.04 -8.33
N ARG A 178 -3.90 59.34 -9.45
CA ARG A 178 -4.14 59.98 -10.74
C ARG A 178 -5.48 59.51 -11.29
N VAL A 179 -6.50 60.26 -10.89
CA VAL A 179 -7.49 60.91 -11.76
C VAL A 179 -7.77 60.18 -13.08
N VAL A 180 -8.86 59.43 -13.03
CA VAL A 180 -9.96 59.32 -14.01
C VAL A 180 -9.83 60.18 -15.27
N GLU A 181 -9.82 59.50 -16.42
CA GLU A 181 -10.52 59.99 -17.62
C GLU A 181 -11.36 58.82 -18.19
N GLN A 182 -12.61 58.72 -17.72
CA GLN A 182 -13.72 58.07 -18.45
C GLN A 182 -14.19 59.10 -19.50
N ALA A 183 -14.62 58.79 -20.73
CA ALA A 183 -15.40 57.67 -21.30
C ALA A 183 -15.29 57.77 -22.87
N PRO A 184 -15.95 56.95 -23.75
CA PRO A 184 -17.22 56.26 -23.56
C PRO A 184 -17.31 54.79 -24.00
N VAL A 185 -18.31 54.15 -23.40
CA VAL A 185 -18.94 52.86 -23.67
C VAL A 185 -19.02 52.50 -25.16
N GLU A 186 -18.34 51.42 -25.54
CA GLU A 186 -18.86 50.45 -26.49
C GLU A 186 -18.70 49.06 -25.84
N GLU A 187 -19.82 48.54 -25.32
CA GLU A 187 -19.97 47.10 -25.12
C GLU A 187 -19.91 46.42 -26.50
N PRO A 188 -19.03 45.44 -26.66
CA PRO A 188 -19.55 44.14 -27.04
C PRO A 188 -19.09 43.10 -26.03
N ALA A 189 -20.07 42.32 -25.58
CA ALA A 189 -19.97 40.93 -25.16
C ALA A 189 -18.59 40.47 -24.63
N PHE A 190 -18.54 40.20 -23.32
CA PHE A 190 -17.70 39.10 -22.84
C PHE A 190 -18.16 37.83 -23.58
N GLU A 191 -17.58 37.58 -24.74
CA GLU A 191 -17.45 36.26 -25.30
C GLU A 191 -16.49 35.55 -24.37
N ALA A 192 -17.09 34.91 -23.36
CA ALA A 192 -16.43 33.90 -22.59
C ALA A 192 -15.92 32.86 -23.60
N GLU A 193 -14.63 32.91 -23.90
CA GLU A 193 -13.85 31.74 -24.27
C GLU A 193 -13.90 30.76 -23.07
N GLN A 194 -15.09 30.19 -22.86
CA GLN A 194 -15.19 28.77 -22.58
C GLN A 194 -14.55 28.11 -23.79
N GLU A 195 -13.26 27.80 -23.68
CA GLU A 195 -12.69 26.72 -24.46
C GLU A 195 -13.57 25.50 -24.21
N ALA A 196 -14.43 25.26 -25.21
CA ALA A 196 -15.31 24.11 -25.27
C ALA A 196 -14.43 22.88 -25.16
N ILE A 197 -14.56 22.16 -24.04
CA ILE A 197 -14.07 20.79 -23.93
C ILE A 197 -14.73 20.03 -25.09
N PRO A 198 -13.94 19.45 -26.02
CA PRO A 198 -14.50 18.69 -27.13
C PRO A 198 -15.33 17.49 -26.61
N PRO A 199 -16.24 16.95 -27.45
CA PRO A 199 -17.34 16.08 -27.04
C PRO A 199 -16.89 14.87 -26.22
N VAL A 200 -17.63 14.54 -25.14
CA VAL A 200 -17.44 13.28 -24.41
C VAL A 200 -17.54 12.11 -25.39
N GLU A 201 -16.37 11.53 -25.61
CA GLU A 201 -16.08 10.46 -26.54
C GLU A 201 -16.82 9.17 -26.13
N VAL A 202 -17.15 8.36 -27.13
CA VAL A 202 -18.06 7.20 -27.13
C VAL A 202 -17.81 6.23 -25.95
N LYS A 203 -18.89 5.84 -25.26
CA LYS A 203 -18.93 4.86 -24.15
C LYS A 203 -18.31 3.51 -24.54
N ASN A 204 -17.00 3.38 -24.39
CA ASN A 204 -16.30 2.10 -24.30
C ASN A 204 -16.20 1.66 -22.84
N GLN A 205 -17.32 1.73 -22.10
CA GLN A 205 -17.32 1.34 -20.69
C GLN A 205 -17.16 -0.17 -20.59
N THR A 206 -16.26 -0.63 -19.72
CA THR A 206 -16.10 -2.06 -19.46
C THR A 206 -17.40 -2.61 -18.86
N ILE A 207 -17.62 -3.93 -18.96
CA ILE A 207 -18.81 -4.57 -18.36
C ILE A 207 -18.90 -4.20 -16.87
N VAL A 208 -17.77 -4.15 -16.16
CA VAL A 208 -17.71 -3.79 -14.74
C VAL A 208 -18.15 -2.34 -14.51
N GLU A 209 -17.74 -1.41 -15.35
CA GLU A 209 -18.18 -0.01 -15.27
C GLU A 209 -19.68 0.15 -15.55
N GLN A 210 -20.22 -0.64 -16.48
CA GLN A 210 -21.66 -0.64 -16.77
C GLN A 210 -22.47 -1.20 -15.59
N ILE A 211 -22.00 -2.28 -14.97
CA ILE A 211 -22.60 -2.84 -13.75
C ILE A 211 -22.46 -1.83 -12.60
N ASN A 212 -21.31 -1.16 -12.47
CA ASN A 212 -21.11 -0.11 -11.49
C ASN A 212 -22.13 1.02 -11.67
N ALA A 213 -22.42 1.44 -12.90
CA ALA A 213 -23.44 2.46 -13.16
C ALA A 213 -24.85 2.00 -12.73
N ALA A 214 -25.19 0.72 -12.94
CA ALA A 214 -26.43 0.15 -12.42
C ALA A 214 -26.43 0.15 -10.88
N LEU A 215 -25.30 -0.21 -10.25
CA LEU A 215 -25.13 -0.18 -8.80
C LEU A 215 -25.33 1.21 -8.22
N GLN A 216 -24.68 2.23 -8.80
CA GLN A 216 -24.80 3.62 -8.34
C GLN A 216 -26.25 4.12 -8.34
N ALA A 217 -27.07 3.68 -9.31
CA ALA A 217 -28.48 4.03 -9.37
C ALA A 217 -29.32 3.40 -8.25
N MET A 218 -28.83 2.33 -7.61
CA MET A 218 -29.50 1.61 -6.52
C MET A 218 -29.03 2.06 -5.12
N LEU A 219 -27.98 2.88 -5.02
CA LEU A 219 -27.44 3.34 -3.73
C LEU A 219 -28.33 4.32 -2.96
N PRO A 220 -29.12 5.23 -3.58
CA PRO A 220 -29.94 6.17 -2.84
C PRO A 220 -30.94 5.46 -1.90
N GLY A 221 -31.01 5.90 -0.65
CA GLY A 221 -31.87 5.28 0.38
C GLY A 221 -31.29 4.02 1.01
N THR A 222 -30.05 3.64 0.69
CA THR A 222 -29.35 2.50 1.30
C THR A 222 -28.30 2.97 2.31
N ALA A 223 -27.79 2.04 3.13
CA ALA A 223 -26.65 2.31 4.03
C ALA A 223 -25.37 2.74 3.29
N TYR A 224 -25.30 2.49 1.97
CA TYR A 224 -24.15 2.77 1.13
C TYR A 224 -24.23 4.11 0.40
N GLU A 225 -25.33 4.86 0.53
CA GLU A 225 -25.47 6.20 -0.05
C GLU A 225 -24.37 7.15 0.45
N SER A 226 -24.11 7.15 1.76
CA SER A 226 -23.07 7.99 2.38
C SER A 226 -21.72 7.27 2.52
N ARG A 227 -21.72 5.94 2.67
CA ARG A 227 -20.50 5.14 2.84
C ARG A 227 -19.75 4.97 1.51
N GLY A 228 -20.47 4.98 0.39
CA GLY A 228 -19.93 4.68 -0.93
C GLY A 228 -19.77 3.17 -1.14
N LEU A 229 -20.30 2.67 -2.26
CA LEU A 229 -20.07 1.31 -2.73
C LEU A 229 -19.80 1.38 -4.23
N THR A 230 -18.62 0.98 -4.68
CA THR A 230 -18.22 1.07 -6.09
C THR A 230 -17.56 -0.22 -6.58
N LEU A 231 -17.69 -0.46 -7.88
CA LEU A 231 -17.03 -1.56 -8.59
C LEU A 231 -16.02 -0.99 -9.58
N GLN A 232 -14.84 -1.59 -9.62
CA GLN A 232 -13.78 -1.25 -10.56
C GLN A 232 -13.25 -2.53 -11.22
N ASP A 233 -12.93 -2.43 -12.50
CA ASP A 233 -12.26 -3.49 -13.24
C ASP A 233 -10.79 -3.59 -12.82
N ASP A 234 -10.31 -4.80 -12.56
CA ASP A 234 -8.91 -5.07 -12.27
C ASP A 234 -8.40 -6.13 -13.23
N GLN A 235 -7.44 -5.77 -14.09
CA GLN A 235 -6.94 -6.66 -15.15
C GLN A 235 -6.33 -7.97 -14.65
N GLN A 236 -6.01 -8.07 -13.35
CA GLN A 236 -5.42 -9.26 -12.74
C GLN A 236 -6.43 -10.09 -11.94
N ASN A 237 -7.36 -9.44 -11.25
CA ASN A 237 -8.27 -10.05 -10.27
C ASN A 237 -9.75 -9.99 -10.69
N GLY A 238 -10.05 -9.41 -11.85
CA GLY A 238 -11.38 -9.34 -12.46
C GLY A 238 -12.21 -8.15 -11.94
N VAL A 239 -12.74 -8.27 -10.72
CA VAL A 239 -13.61 -7.23 -10.13
C VAL A 239 -13.10 -6.85 -8.77
N LEU A 240 -13.02 -5.54 -8.55
CA LEU A 240 -12.63 -4.94 -7.31
C LEU A 240 -13.82 -4.19 -6.70
N VAL A 241 -14.12 -4.47 -5.44
CA VAL A 241 -15.22 -3.82 -4.73
C VAL A 241 -14.66 -2.86 -3.70
N TYR A 242 -15.11 -1.61 -3.70
CA TYR A 242 -14.84 -0.66 -2.63
C TYR A 242 -16.10 -0.41 -1.81
N ALA A 243 -16.01 -0.56 -0.49
CA ALA A 243 -17.06 -0.15 0.46
C ALA A 243 -16.49 0.91 1.39
N GLY A 244 -16.70 2.19 1.06
CA GLY A 244 -16.01 3.32 1.67
C GLY A 244 -14.51 3.26 1.44
N SER A 245 -13.74 3.12 2.52
CA SER A 245 -12.27 3.07 2.46
C SER A 245 -11.70 1.65 2.34
N GLU A 246 -12.56 0.63 2.32
CA GLU A 246 -12.15 -0.76 2.27
C GLU A 246 -12.21 -1.28 0.83
N ARG A 247 -11.22 -2.08 0.43
CA ARG A 247 -11.09 -2.71 -0.89
C ARG A 247 -11.14 -4.22 -0.73
N PHE A 248 -11.96 -4.87 -1.56
CA PHE A 248 -12.13 -6.32 -1.59
C PHE A 248 -11.89 -6.85 -3.01
N ASN A 249 -11.17 -7.97 -3.11
CA ASN A 249 -10.93 -8.65 -4.37
C ASN A 249 -12.10 -9.60 -4.65
N GLY A 250 -13.05 -9.14 -5.48
CA GLY A 250 -14.27 -9.87 -5.80
C GLY A 250 -15.44 -9.63 -4.84
N ILE A 251 -16.64 -10.00 -5.30
CA ILE A 251 -17.90 -9.78 -4.58
C ILE A 251 -17.96 -10.67 -3.33
N ASP A 252 -17.50 -11.92 -3.42
CA ASP A 252 -17.57 -12.88 -2.31
C ASP A 252 -16.61 -12.55 -1.16
N ALA A 253 -15.62 -11.69 -1.40
CA ALA A 253 -14.68 -11.22 -0.39
C ALA A 253 -15.24 -10.08 0.48
N VAL A 254 -16.39 -9.51 0.12
CA VAL A 254 -17.03 -8.42 0.86
C VAL A 254 -17.72 -9.01 2.10
N PRO A 255 -17.39 -8.60 3.34
CA PRO A 255 -17.96 -9.19 4.56
C PRO A 255 -19.41 -8.73 4.85
N TYR A 256 -19.93 -7.81 4.04
CA TYR A 256 -21.24 -7.19 4.21
C TYR A 256 -22.26 -7.85 3.29
N ALA A 257 -23.17 -8.65 3.86
CA ALA A 257 -24.16 -9.40 3.11
C ALA A 257 -25.12 -8.49 2.31
N ASP A 258 -25.48 -7.34 2.87
CA ASP A 258 -26.29 -6.32 2.23
C ASP A 258 -25.58 -5.67 1.02
N ALA A 259 -24.26 -5.42 1.11
CA ALA A 259 -23.48 -4.96 -0.05
C ALA A 259 -23.44 -6.01 -1.16
N GLN A 260 -23.22 -7.28 -0.81
CA GLN A 260 -23.20 -8.37 -1.79
C GLN A 260 -24.54 -8.50 -2.51
N GLU A 261 -25.66 -8.42 -1.76
CA GLU A 261 -27.00 -8.46 -2.32
C GLU A 261 -27.25 -7.27 -3.25
N LEU A 262 -26.83 -6.06 -2.86
CA LEU A 262 -26.97 -4.87 -3.69
C LEU A 262 -26.22 -5.03 -5.03
N ILE A 263 -25.00 -5.57 -4.99
CA ILE A 263 -24.19 -5.82 -6.19
C ILE A 263 -24.85 -6.88 -7.08
N ARG A 264 -25.37 -7.97 -6.52
CA ARG A 264 -26.09 -8.99 -7.31
C ARG A 264 -27.35 -8.40 -7.96
N ASN A 265 -28.10 -7.58 -7.24
CA ASN A 265 -29.27 -6.89 -7.78
C ASN A 265 -28.89 -5.93 -8.91
N ALA A 266 -27.77 -5.21 -8.78
CA ALA A 266 -27.25 -4.35 -9.83
C ALA A 266 -26.88 -5.11 -11.11
N VAL A 267 -26.30 -6.31 -10.99
CA VAL A 267 -26.05 -7.21 -12.13
C VAL A 267 -27.36 -7.60 -12.80
N THR A 268 -28.36 -8.03 -12.03
CA THR A 268 -29.68 -8.39 -12.59
C THR A 268 -30.37 -7.22 -13.31
N GLU A 269 -30.29 -6.00 -12.76
CA GLU A 269 -30.83 -4.81 -13.43
C GLU A 269 -30.05 -4.48 -14.71
N TRP A 270 -28.73 -4.62 -14.69
CA TRP A 270 -27.89 -4.43 -15.88
C TRP A 270 -28.23 -5.45 -16.98
N GLU A 271 -28.36 -6.74 -16.64
CA GLU A 271 -28.73 -7.79 -17.58
C GLU A 271 -30.10 -7.51 -18.23
N ARG A 272 -31.10 -7.11 -17.42
CA ARG A 272 -32.43 -6.75 -17.93
C ARG A 272 -32.38 -5.57 -18.91
N LYS A 273 -31.59 -4.52 -18.59
CA LYS A 273 -31.43 -3.37 -19.48
C LYS A 273 -30.74 -3.78 -20.78
N TYR A 274 -29.66 -4.55 -20.69
CA TYR A 274 -28.91 -5.02 -21.85
C TYR A 274 -29.77 -5.89 -22.78
N GLU A 275 -30.57 -6.80 -22.22
CA GLU A 275 -31.49 -7.64 -22.99
C GLU A 275 -32.60 -6.80 -23.66
N SER A 276 -33.13 -5.77 -22.98
CA SER A 276 -34.14 -4.88 -23.55
C SER A 276 -33.62 -3.99 -24.68
N GLU A 277 -32.34 -3.62 -24.64
CA GLU A 277 -31.68 -2.82 -25.68
C GLU A 277 -31.35 -3.66 -26.92
N GLN A 278 -31.05 -4.95 -26.75
CA GLN A 278 -30.81 -5.90 -27.85
C GLN A 278 -32.09 -6.30 -28.59
N ILE A 279 -33.26 -6.24 -27.93
CA ILE A 279 -34.55 -6.71 -28.46
C ILE A 279 -35.38 -5.59 -29.12
N LYS A 280 -34.84 -4.39 -29.36
CA LYS A 280 -35.53 -3.42 -30.25
C LYS A 280 -35.35 -3.81 -31.72
N PRO A 281 -36.37 -4.35 -32.42
CA PRO A 281 -36.29 -4.47 -33.86
C PRO A 281 -36.29 -3.06 -34.47
N GLY A 282 -35.28 -2.79 -35.30
CA GLY A 282 -35.31 -1.68 -36.26
C GLY A 282 -36.30 -1.93 -37.38
#